data_AF-A0A7U3ZNS5-F1
#
_entry.id   AF-A0A7U3ZNS5-F1
#
_cell.length_a   1.000
_cell.length_b   1.000
_cell.length_c   1.000
_cell.angle_alpha   90.00
_cell.angle_beta   90.00
_cell.angle_gamma   90.00
#
_symmetry.space_group_name_H-M   'P 1'
#
loop_
_entity.id
_entity.type
_entity.pdbx_description
1 polymer ?
#
loop_
_entity_poly.entity_id
_entity_poly.type
_entity_poly.pdbx_seq_one_letter_code
_entity_poly.pdbx_strand_id
1 'polypeptide(L)'
;MQETNKDHTEEPDFQHGYHSGIEGSENRNPYESYLSSQIHYNWLAQRIDDRRNDIQRIDKEIEETAVKRKTAYDRLQEFVQRVIKATKRVTELTAQRDAVDAETEALRNRRKETQSEYSLLAGFFFFFAGAAFVFGDLIISHEIVAYALNIRNNNEAWAFAIGLAMISILLKPAYDRLIEKPYVDQHTQQSRTRYAWFKVGLAIFAIITLGILGWFRYEAYRTDKLKEAINKSVKNLQLGATPLDPNSTITPQEQQALLQKIEQQILRSDELNLGLVNSPWALASFVLSGILFALAGAVSLGMALPVLQNFWYRWLQIDPRLWRLSRRRRKLNKQLQEADKELAEETTQKDILEHELQQYQTLDDLRAERTKMRNDLDELIESTRLAQTDSRIASFNDGYAKGEIAREMMNEEEFTQFRNSMLNTHNLAVKASSSADRSMNYGNGNNGNGKRTNGLRPHQMIRKMITDGLDGEKE
;
A
#
# COMPACT_ATOMS: atom_id res chain seq x y z
N MET A 1 51.40 -23.88 44.16
CA MET A 1 51.08 -24.34 45.52
C MET A 1 52.32 -25.02 46.05
N GLN A 2 52.86 -24.59 47.19
CA GLN A 2 53.95 -25.31 47.85
C GLN A 2 53.34 -26.59 48.43
N GLU A 3 53.70 -27.74 47.86
CA GLU A 3 53.45 -29.04 48.47
C GLU A 3 54.09 -29.02 49.85
N THR A 4 53.27 -28.97 50.89
CA THR A 4 53.74 -29.34 52.22
C THR A 4 53.95 -30.84 52.15
N ASN A 5 55.20 -31.21 51.87
CA ASN A 5 55.71 -32.56 51.96
C ASN A 5 55.63 -32.95 53.45
N LYS A 6 54.42 -33.27 53.92
CA LYS A 6 54.21 -33.85 55.25
C LYS A 6 54.92 -35.19 55.22
N ASP A 7 55.88 -35.36 56.11
CA ASP A 7 56.57 -36.62 56.29
C ASP A 7 55.51 -37.72 56.50
N HIS A 8 55.47 -38.71 55.62
CA HIS A 8 54.48 -39.81 55.64
C HIS A 8 54.53 -40.59 56.96
N THR A 9 55.65 -40.50 57.68
CA THR A 9 55.84 -41.06 59.03
C THR A 9 55.03 -40.37 60.13
N GLU A 10 54.52 -39.17 59.87
CA GLU A 10 53.67 -38.41 60.81
C GLU A 10 52.17 -38.68 60.62
N GLU A 11 51.78 -39.44 59.59
CA GLU A 11 50.38 -39.80 59.40
C GLU A 11 49.90 -40.75 60.51
N PRO A 12 48.72 -40.51 61.10
CA PRO A 12 48.22 -41.33 62.19
C PRO A 12 47.94 -42.78 61.79
N ASP A 13 47.57 -43.01 60.52
CA ASP A 13 47.31 -44.35 59.99
C ASP A 13 48.62 -45.12 59.80
N PHE A 14 49.68 -44.46 59.30
CA PHE A 14 51.04 -45.01 59.24
C PHE A 14 51.56 -45.39 60.62
N GLN A 15 51.44 -44.49 61.61
CA GLN A 15 51.88 -44.76 62.99
C GLN A 15 51.11 -45.94 63.61
N HIS A 16 49.79 -46.00 63.39
CA HIS A 16 48.98 -47.11 63.86
C HIS A 16 49.39 -48.43 63.20
N GLY A 17 49.69 -48.40 61.90
CA GLY A 17 50.28 -49.51 61.17
C GLY A 17 51.60 -49.96 61.78
N TYR A 18 52.54 -49.03 61.95
CA TYR A 18 53.88 -49.27 62.52
C TYR A 18 53.83 -49.94 63.88
N HIS A 19 52.96 -49.46 64.77
CA HIS A 19 52.77 -50.10 66.06
C HIS A 19 52.17 -51.52 65.95
N SER A 20 51.20 -51.72 65.06
CA SER A 20 50.59 -53.03 64.84
C SER A 20 51.58 -54.04 64.23
N GLY A 21 52.50 -53.56 63.38
CA GLY A 21 53.59 -54.35 62.79
C GLY A 21 54.60 -54.83 63.84
N ILE A 22 54.90 -53.99 64.82
CA ILE A 22 55.73 -54.37 65.98
C ILE A 22 55.04 -55.43 66.85
N GLU A 23 53.70 -55.46 66.88
CA GLU A 23 52.91 -56.44 67.64
C GLU A 23 52.73 -57.79 66.92
N GLY A 24 52.88 -57.86 65.60
CA GLY A 24 53.14 -59.10 64.86
C GLY A 24 51.93 -59.95 64.45
N SER A 25 50.96 -59.36 63.75
CA SER A 25 50.01 -60.07 62.88
C SER A 25 50.62 -60.44 61.49
N GLU A 26 49.92 -61.17 60.62
CA GLU A 26 50.50 -61.70 59.38
C GLU A 26 50.74 -60.68 58.23
N ASN A 27 51.76 -61.02 57.44
CA ASN A 27 52.50 -60.30 56.38
C ASN A 27 51.71 -59.73 55.17
N ARG A 28 52.17 -58.57 54.62
CA ARG A 28 52.32 -58.30 53.17
C ARG A 28 53.02 -56.96 52.85
N ASN A 29 53.90 -56.96 51.84
CA ASN A 29 54.66 -55.79 51.36
C ASN A 29 53.77 -54.75 50.62
N PRO A 30 53.63 -53.49 51.08
CA PRO A 30 52.55 -52.59 50.62
C PRO A 30 52.95 -51.18 50.14
N TYR A 31 54.24 -50.81 50.16
CA TYR A 31 54.69 -49.45 49.81
C TYR A 31 54.34 -49.05 48.37
N GLU A 32 54.46 -49.97 47.41
CA GLU A 32 54.10 -49.71 46.00
C GLU A 32 52.60 -49.42 45.84
N SER A 33 51.75 -50.12 46.60
CA SER A 33 50.30 -49.91 46.62
C SER A 33 49.92 -48.56 47.22
N TYR A 34 50.71 -48.05 48.18
CA TYR A 34 50.51 -46.73 48.77
C TYR A 34 50.85 -45.62 47.76
N LEU A 35 52.04 -45.70 47.15
CA LEU A 35 52.48 -44.72 46.18
C LEU A 35 51.51 -44.64 44.98
N SER A 36 51.04 -45.78 44.47
CA SER A 36 50.07 -45.80 43.37
C SER A 36 48.72 -45.19 43.77
N SER A 37 48.24 -45.46 44.99
CA SER A 37 46.96 -44.95 45.48
C SER A 37 47.01 -43.44 45.76
N GLN A 38 48.13 -42.94 46.28
CA GLN A 38 48.32 -41.52 46.53
C GLN A 38 48.42 -40.71 45.22
N ILE A 39 49.14 -41.23 44.23
CA ILE A 39 49.16 -40.63 42.89
C ILE A 39 47.76 -40.64 42.27
N HIS A 40 47.01 -41.74 42.42
CA HIS A 40 45.64 -41.85 41.92
C HIS A 40 44.69 -40.85 42.59
N TYR A 41 44.77 -40.69 43.91
CA TYR A 41 44.01 -39.70 44.66
C TYR A 41 44.32 -38.26 44.20
N ASN A 42 45.60 -37.90 44.08
CA ASN A 42 46.00 -36.57 43.63
C ASN A 42 45.51 -36.27 42.21
N TRP A 43 45.59 -37.26 41.32
CA TRP A 43 45.08 -37.15 39.96
C TRP A 43 43.56 -36.94 39.93
N LEU A 44 42.80 -37.70 40.73
CA LEU A 44 41.35 -37.54 40.84
C LEU A 44 40.94 -36.20 41.46
N ALA A 45 41.66 -35.74 42.49
CA ALA A 45 41.42 -34.45 43.13
C ALA A 45 41.61 -33.29 42.13
N GLN A 46 42.66 -33.34 41.31
CA GLN A 46 42.86 -32.37 40.23
C GLN A 46 41.71 -32.43 39.21
N ARG A 47 41.29 -33.64 38.82
CA ARG A 47 40.20 -33.83 37.86
C ARG A 47 38.85 -33.30 38.35
N ILE A 48 38.58 -33.42 39.65
CA ILE A 48 37.40 -32.85 40.30
C ILE A 48 37.41 -31.32 40.21
N ASP A 49 38.56 -30.69 40.46
CA ASP A 49 38.66 -29.22 40.37
C ASP A 49 38.47 -28.74 38.93
N ASP A 50 39.11 -29.39 37.96
CA ASP A 50 38.91 -29.13 36.52
C ASP A 50 37.42 -29.21 36.14
N ARG A 51 36.72 -30.27 36.60
CA ARG A 51 35.29 -30.47 36.31
C ARG A 51 34.40 -29.44 36.99
N ARG A 52 34.71 -29.02 38.21
CA ARG A 52 33.99 -27.93 38.88
C ARG A 52 34.16 -26.61 38.12
N ASN A 53 35.37 -26.33 37.63
CA ASN A 53 35.65 -25.16 36.82
C ASN A 53 34.91 -25.22 35.46
N ASP A 54 34.85 -26.40 34.82
CA ASP A 54 34.06 -26.61 33.60
C ASP A 54 32.55 -26.38 33.84
N ILE A 55 31.98 -26.89 34.94
CA ILE A 55 30.56 -26.66 35.30
C ILE A 55 30.29 -25.18 35.52
N GLN A 56 31.19 -24.46 36.21
CA GLN A 56 31.04 -23.01 36.39
C GLN A 56 31.12 -22.25 35.06
N ARG A 57 31.95 -22.71 34.11
CA ARG A 57 32.01 -22.14 32.77
C ARG A 57 30.68 -22.35 32.03
N ILE A 58 30.11 -23.54 32.08
CA ILE A 58 28.81 -23.83 31.47
C ILE A 58 27.69 -23.04 32.12
N ASP A 59 27.70 -22.89 33.45
CA ASP A 59 26.68 -22.10 34.15
C ASP A 59 26.69 -20.63 33.69
N LYS A 60 27.88 -20.04 33.52
CA LYS A 60 28.01 -18.70 32.93
C LYS A 60 27.53 -18.66 31.47
N GLU A 61 27.87 -19.66 30.67
CA GLU A 61 27.46 -19.75 29.27
C GLU A 61 25.93 -19.88 29.12
N ILE A 62 25.27 -20.60 30.03
CA ILE A 62 23.81 -20.69 30.11
C ILE A 62 23.21 -19.31 30.41
N GLU A 63 23.73 -18.59 31.39
CA GLU A 63 23.25 -17.25 31.75
C GLU A 63 23.42 -16.27 30.59
N GLU A 64 24.60 -16.23 29.98
CA GLU A 64 24.88 -15.38 28.82
C GLU A 64 24.00 -15.72 27.62
N THR A 65 23.84 -17.01 27.31
CA THR A 65 23.00 -17.47 26.20
C THR A 65 21.53 -17.18 26.46
N ALA A 66 21.06 -17.31 27.70
CA ALA A 66 19.68 -16.98 28.07
C ALA A 66 19.39 -15.48 27.87
N VAL A 67 20.33 -14.60 28.27
CA VAL A 67 20.19 -13.15 28.04
C VAL A 67 20.23 -12.81 26.55
N LYS A 68 21.17 -13.40 25.79
CA LYS A 68 21.28 -13.20 24.33
C LYS A 68 20.00 -13.65 23.61
N ARG A 69 19.50 -14.86 23.91
CA ARG A 69 18.24 -15.37 23.31
C ARG A 69 17.04 -14.51 23.68
N LYS A 70 16.92 -14.06 24.94
CA LYS A 70 15.83 -13.18 25.36
C LYS A 70 15.86 -11.85 24.60
N THR A 71 17.02 -11.20 24.56
CA THR A 71 17.15 -9.91 23.86
C THR A 71 16.92 -10.03 22.35
N ALA A 72 17.38 -11.12 21.72
CA ALA A 72 17.10 -11.42 20.33
C ALA A 72 15.60 -11.67 20.09
N TYR A 73 14.93 -12.39 20.99
CA TYR A 73 13.49 -12.63 20.92
C TYR A 73 12.65 -11.35 21.11
N ASP A 74 13.02 -10.49 22.06
CA ASP A 74 12.37 -9.20 22.27
C ASP A 74 12.48 -8.32 21.00
N ARG A 75 13.65 -8.30 20.36
CA ARG A 75 13.86 -7.64 19.06
C ARG A 75 13.00 -8.27 17.97
N LEU A 76 12.99 -9.60 17.86
CA LEU A 76 12.18 -10.31 16.87
C LEU A 76 10.70 -9.92 17.02
N GLN A 77 10.18 -9.89 18.26
CA GLN A 77 8.80 -9.54 18.54
C GLN A 77 8.48 -8.10 18.12
N GLU A 78 9.42 -7.17 18.30
CA GLU A 78 9.28 -5.79 17.79
C GLU A 78 9.14 -5.78 16.26
N PHE A 79 10.00 -6.49 15.54
CA PHE A 79 9.94 -6.59 14.08
C PHE A 79 8.67 -7.29 13.59
N VAL A 80 8.21 -8.34 14.26
CA VAL A 80 6.92 -8.98 13.95
C VAL A 80 5.77 -7.97 14.05
N GLN A 81 5.75 -7.13 15.07
CA GLN A 81 4.72 -6.09 15.20
C GLN A 81 4.82 -5.02 14.10
N ARG A 82 6.05 -4.63 13.71
CA ARG A 82 6.27 -3.69 12.61
C ARG A 82 5.82 -4.27 11.27
N VAL A 83 6.15 -5.52 10.97
CA VAL A 83 5.68 -6.25 9.78
C VAL A 83 4.16 -6.30 9.73
N ILE A 84 3.48 -6.59 10.86
CA ILE A 84 2.01 -6.60 10.91
C ILE A 84 1.43 -5.20 10.58
N LYS A 85 2.01 -4.14 11.15
CA LYS A 85 1.58 -2.75 10.88
C LYS A 85 1.82 -2.35 9.42
N ALA A 86 2.99 -2.66 8.88
CA ALA A 86 3.33 -2.40 7.48
C ALA A 86 2.41 -3.17 6.53
N THR A 87 2.17 -4.46 6.81
CA THR A 87 1.23 -5.29 6.05
C THR A 87 -0.17 -4.68 6.05
N LYS A 88 -0.67 -4.26 7.21
CA LYS A 88 -1.97 -3.59 7.31
C LYS A 88 -2.01 -2.31 6.46
N ARG A 89 -0.97 -1.49 6.52
CA ARG A 89 -0.86 -0.27 5.70
C ARG A 89 -0.87 -0.59 4.20
N VAL A 90 -0.17 -1.62 3.76
CA VAL A 90 -0.20 -2.09 2.36
C VAL A 90 -1.62 -2.57 1.98
N THR A 91 -2.29 -3.33 2.84
CA THR A 91 -3.67 -3.78 2.59
C THR A 91 -4.68 -2.62 2.51
N GLU A 92 -4.50 -1.57 3.32
CA GLU A 92 -5.37 -0.38 3.26
C GLU A 92 -5.11 0.43 1.98
N LEU A 93 -3.85 0.61 1.59
CA LEU A 93 -3.48 1.33 0.36
C LEU A 93 -3.90 0.58 -0.91
N THR A 94 -3.78 -0.75 -0.93
CA THR A 94 -4.29 -1.60 -2.02
C THR A 94 -5.80 -1.46 -2.14
N ALA A 95 -6.55 -1.59 -1.04
CA ALA A 95 -8.00 -1.41 -1.06
C ALA A 95 -8.42 0.00 -1.55
N GLN A 96 -7.70 1.06 -1.15
CA GLN A 96 -7.95 2.41 -1.66
C GLN A 96 -7.65 2.54 -3.15
N ARG A 97 -6.59 1.91 -3.63
CA ARG A 97 -6.26 1.87 -5.06
C ARG A 97 -7.35 1.15 -5.83
N ASP A 98 -7.81 0.00 -5.36
CA ASP A 98 -8.83 -0.81 -6.03
C ASP A 98 -10.17 -0.07 -6.11
N ALA A 99 -10.54 0.66 -5.06
CA ALA A 99 -11.71 1.54 -5.09
C ALA A 99 -11.59 2.64 -6.16
N VAL A 100 -10.40 3.26 -6.30
CA VAL A 100 -10.12 4.25 -7.35
C VAL A 100 -10.13 3.62 -8.75
N ASP A 101 -9.61 2.40 -8.90
CA ASP A 101 -9.60 1.68 -10.17
C ASP A 101 -11.03 1.29 -10.58
N ALA A 102 -11.87 0.83 -9.64
CA ALA A 102 -13.29 0.56 -9.87
C ALA A 102 -14.08 1.82 -10.27
N GLU A 103 -13.85 2.96 -9.58
CA GLU A 103 -14.48 4.24 -9.95
C GLU A 103 -14.01 4.71 -11.35
N THR A 104 -12.73 4.51 -11.66
CA THR A 104 -12.17 4.84 -12.97
C THR A 104 -12.78 3.99 -14.08
N GLU A 105 -12.98 2.70 -13.83
CA GLU A 105 -13.62 1.78 -14.77
C GLU A 105 -15.10 2.13 -14.99
N ALA A 106 -15.84 2.41 -13.91
CA ALA A 106 -17.23 2.88 -14.00
C ALA A 106 -17.35 4.16 -14.85
N LEU A 107 -16.46 5.14 -14.65
CA LEU A 107 -16.43 6.36 -15.45
C LEU A 107 -16.00 6.11 -16.91
N ARG A 108 -15.10 5.16 -17.17
CA ARG A 108 -14.72 4.76 -18.53
C ARG A 108 -15.87 4.07 -19.25
N ASN A 109 -16.66 3.25 -18.56
CA ASN A 109 -17.84 2.61 -19.14
C ASN A 109 -18.91 3.65 -19.48
N ARG A 110 -19.20 4.59 -18.57
CA ARG A 110 -20.07 5.76 -18.88
C ARG A 110 -19.56 6.58 -20.06
N ARG A 111 -18.24 6.75 -20.19
CA ARG A 111 -17.63 7.45 -21.34
C ARG A 111 -17.87 6.73 -22.66
N LYS A 112 -17.83 5.39 -22.66
CA LYS A 112 -18.12 4.57 -23.85
C LYS A 112 -19.61 4.62 -24.21
N GLU A 113 -20.50 4.55 -23.23
CA GLU A 113 -21.95 4.68 -23.44
C GLU A 113 -22.33 6.04 -24.01
N THR A 114 -21.64 7.12 -23.60
CA THR A 114 -21.91 8.49 -24.09
C THR A 114 -21.14 8.82 -25.38
N GLN A 115 -20.48 7.83 -26.02
CA GLN A 115 -19.70 8.08 -27.22
C GLN A 115 -20.64 8.20 -28.44
N SER A 116 -20.84 9.43 -28.91
CA SER A 116 -21.56 9.72 -30.16
C SER A 116 -20.89 9.02 -31.36
N GLU A 117 -21.70 8.42 -32.24
CA GLU A 117 -21.27 7.82 -33.51
C GLU A 117 -20.65 8.87 -34.47
N TYR A 118 -21.06 10.14 -34.34
CA TYR A 118 -20.56 11.25 -35.13
C TYR A 118 -19.35 11.94 -34.48
N SER A 119 -18.34 12.25 -35.30
CA SER A 119 -17.19 13.07 -34.90
C SER A 119 -17.63 14.46 -34.44
N LEU A 120 -16.99 15.01 -33.41
CA LEU A 120 -17.23 16.37 -32.93
C LEU A 120 -17.07 17.42 -34.04
N LEU A 121 -16.12 17.21 -34.95
CA LEU A 121 -15.92 18.08 -36.11
C LEU A 121 -17.18 18.12 -36.99
N ALA A 122 -17.80 16.96 -37.21
CA ALA A 122 -19.07 16.88 -37.94
C ALA A 122 -20.19 17.61 -37.19
N GLY A 123 -20.25 17.47 -35.86
CA GLY A 123 -21.19 18.23 -35.02
C GLY A 123 -21.05 19.75 -35.17
N PHE A 124 -19.82 20.27 -35.20
CA PHE A 124 -19.56 21.70 -35.45
C PHE A 124 -19.96 22.13 -36.87
N PHE A 125 -19.63 21.33 -37.90
CA PHE A 125 -20.06 21.65 -39.27
C PHE A 125 -21.58 21.68 -39.41
N PHE A 126 -22.29 20.72 -38.80
CA PHE A 126 -23.76 20.73 -38.80
C PHE A 126 -24.34 21.89 -37.98
N PHE A 127 -23.67 22.28 -36.88
CA PHE A 127 -24.09 23.45 -36.09
C PHE A 127 -23.98 24.74 -36.91
N PHE A 128 -22.84 24.97 -37.56
CA PHE A 128 -22.63 26.15 -38.41
C PHE A 128 -23.56 26.13 -39.63
N ALA A 129 -23.77 24.97 -40.25
CA ALA A 129 -24.73 24.83 -41.33
C ALA A 129 -26.15 25.17 -40.86
N GLY A 130 -26.59 24.64 -39.71
CA GLY A 130 -27.90 24.93 -39.15
C GLY A 130 -28.07 26.39 -38.73
N ALA A 131 -27.04 27.01 -38.16
CA ALA A 131 -27.04 28.45 -37.89
C ALA A 131 -27.16 29.26 -39.19
N ALA A 132 -26.40 28.92 -40.23
CA ALA A 132 -26.49 29.56 -41.54
C ALA A 132 -27.87 29.38 -42.18
N PHE A 133 -28.52 28.22 -42.00
CA PHE A 133 -29.90 28.02 -42.41
C PHE A 133 -30.87 28.90 -41.61
N VAL A 134 -30.76 28.99 -40.28
CA VAL A 134 -31.64 29.90 -39.52
C VAL A 134 -31.46 31.36 -39.94
N PHE A 135 -30.22 31.81 -40.14
CA PHE A 135 -29.95 33.18 -40.58
C PHE A 135 -30.43 33.45 -42.02
N GLY A 136 -30.26 32.50 -42.94
CA GLY A 136 -30.78 32.65 -44.29
C GLY A 136 -32.30 32.63 -44.35
N ASP A 137 -32.98 31.82 -43.52
CA ASP A 137 -34.45 31.84 -43.42
C ASP A 137 -34.94 33.22 -42.95
N LEU A 138 -34.21 33.81 -41.99
CA LEU A 138 -34.54 35.10 -41.42
C LEU A 138 -34.37 36.24 -42.45
N ILE A 139 -33.26 36.25 -43.20
CA ILE A 139 -33.02 37.26 -44.25
C ILE A 139 -34.06 37.14 -45.36
N ILE A 140 -34.31 35.90 -45.83
CA ILE A 140 -35.29 35.64 -46.89
C ILE A 140 -36.71 36.00 -46.43
N SER A 141 -37.09 35.63 -45.20
CA SER A 141 -38.40 35.98 -44.63
C SER A 141 -38.57 37.48 -44.42
N HIS A 142 -37.52 38.20 -44.01
CA HIS A 142 -37.54 39.66 -43.88
C HIS A 142 -37.76 40.34 -45.23
N GLU A 143 -37.03 39.91 -46.25
CA GLU A 143 -37.15 40.45 -47.61
C GLU A 143 -38.55 40.19 -48.19
N ILE A 144 -39.08 38.97 -48.04
CA ILE A 144 -40.42 38.60 -48.52
C ILE A 144 -41.52 39.37 -47.79
N VAL A 145 -41.44 39.55 -46.46
CA VAL A 145 -42.45 40.27 -45.68
C VAL A 145 -42.46 41.75 -46.01
N ALA A 146 -41.28 42.35 -46.22
CA ALA A 146 -41.16 43.74 -46.66
C ALA A 146 -41.78 43.97 -48.05
N TYR A 147 -41.59 43.03 -48.99
CA TYR A 147 -42.15 43.12 -50.34
C TYR A 147 -43.64 42.75 -50.44
N ALA A 148 -44.10 41.69 -49.76
CA ALA A 148 -45.44 41.12 -49.96
C ALA A 148 -46.53 41.75 -49.07
N LEU A 149 -46.18 42.21 -47.86
CA LEU A 149 -47.15 42.83 -46.95
C LEU A 149 -47.13 44.36 -46.97
N ASN A 150 -46.24 44.98 -47.76
CA ASN A 150 -46.05 46.44 -47.89
C ASN A 150 -46.03 47.16 -46.53
N ILE A 151 -45.45 46.51 -45.51
CA ILE A 151 -45.33 47.08 -44.16
C ILE A 151 -44.17 48.07 -44.18
N ARG A 152 -44.50 49.37 -44.07
CA ARG A 152 -43.53 50.46 -44.15
C ARG A 152 -42.55 50.53 -42.97
N ASN A 153 -42.79 49.77 -41.90
CA ASN A 153 -41.99 49.79 -40.67
C ASN A 153 -41.01 48.61 -40.60
N ASN A 154 -39.71 48.88 -40.72
CA ASN A 154 -38.65 47.87 -40.75
C ASN A 154 -38.63 47.00 -39.47
N ASN A 155 -38.95 47.57 -38.31
CA ASN A 155 -38.91 46.84 -37.03
C ASN A 155 -40.01 45.77 -36.91
N GLU A 156 -41.19 46.00 -37.50
CA GLU A 156 -42.30 45.03 -37.51
C GLU A 156 -42.02 43.87 -38.47
N ALA A 157 -41.40 44.15 -39.63
CA ALA A 157 -40.95 43.12 -40.57
C ALA A 157 -39.88 42.20 -39.95
N TRP A 158 -38.93 42.76 -39.18
CA TRP A 158 -37.95 41.96 -38.43
C TRP A 158 -38.59 41.09 -37.34
N ALA A 159 -39.56 41.62 -36.60
CA ALA A 159 -40.27 40.85 -35.55
C ALA A 159 -41.06 39.66 -36.15
N PHE A 160 -41.72 39.87 -37.29
CA PHE A 160 -42.45 38.81 -37.98
C PHE A 160 -41.52 37.78 -38.63
N ALA A 161 -40.41 38.20 -39.23
CA ALA A 161 -39.38 37.32 -39.78
C ALA A 161 -38.72 36.44 -38.69
N ILE A 162 -38.47 37.00 -37.51
CA ILE A 162 -38.02 36.24 -36.33
C ILE A 162 -39.09 35.22 -35.91
N GLY A 163 -40.37 35.60 -35.90
CA GLY A 163 -41.49 34.71 -35.60
C GLY A 163 -41.58 33.50 -36.55
N LEU A 164 -41.40 33.71 -37.86
CA LEU A 164 -41.35 32.65 -38.86
C LEU A 164 -40.10 31.78 -38.71
N ALA A 165 -38.92 32.38 -38.53
CA ALA A 165 -37.68 31.63 -38.31
C ALA A 165 -37.75 30.76 -37.05
N MET A 166 -38.47 31.18 -36.00
CA MET A 166 -38.71 30.38 -34.80
C MET A 166 -39.61 29.15 -35.03
N ILE A 167 -40.38 29.09 -36.11
CA ILE A 167 -41.12 27.88 -36.51
C ILE A 167 -40.16 26.74 -36.86
N SER A 168 -39.00 27.03 -37.44
CA SER A 168 -37.95 26.03 -37.70
C SER A 168 -37.43 25.38 -36.40
N ILE A 169 -37.31 26.18 -35.33
CA ILE A 169 -36.91 25.72 -34.00
C ILE A 169 -38.05 24.93 -33.33
N LEU A 170 -39.31 25.30 -33.60
CA LEU A 170 -40.49 24.58 -33.11
C LEU A 170 -40.74 23.24 -33.82
N LEU A 171 -40.30 23.13 -35.08
CA LEU A 171 -40.36 21.89 -35.87
C LEU A 171 -39.34 20.84 -35.39
N LYS A 172 -38.27 21.28 -34.71
CA LYS A 172 -37.25 20.38 -34.18
C LYS A 172 -37.79 19.37 -33.15
N PRO A 173 -38.55 19.75 -32.11
CA PRO A 173 -39.22 18.78 -31.22
C PRO A 173 -40.08 17.76 -31.96
N ALA A 174 -40.72 18.15 -33.08
CA ALA A 174 -41.49 17.24 -33.91
C ALA A 174 -40.58 16.28 -34.70
N TYR A 175 -39.48 16.76 -35.28
CA TYR A 175 -38.46 15.94 -35.93
C TYR A 175 -37.80 14.95 -34.96
N ASP A 176 -37.31 15.44 -33.81
CA ASP A 176 -36.63 14.64 -32.78
C ASP A 176 -37.58 13.54 -32.25
N ARG A 177 -38.88 13.83 -32.11
CA ARG A 177 -39.87 12.89 -31.57
C ARG A 177 -40.45 11.92 -32.60
N LEU A 178 -40.70 12.34 -33.84
CA LEU A 178 -41.29 11.46 -34.87
C LEU A 178 -40.26 10.64 -35.63
N ILE A 179 -39.03 11.15 -35.81
CA ILE A 179 -38.06 10.59 -36.75
C ILE A 179 -36.81 10.10 -36.02
N GLU A 180 -36.27 10.86 -35.06
CA GLU A 180 -34.99 10.51 -34.40
C GLU A 180 -35.15 9.45 -33.29
N LYS A 181 -36.11 9.61 -32.37
CA LYS A 181 -36.37 8.62 -31.30
C LYS A 181 -36.55 7.16 -31.79
N PRO A 182 -37.37 6.85 -32.80
CA PRO A 182 -37.51 5.46 -33.28
C PRO A 182 -36.25 4.91 -33.99
N TYR A 183 -35.31 5.77 -34.39
CA TYR A 183 -34.03 5.36 -35.00
C TYR A 183 -32.95 5.07 -33.94
N VAL A 184 -32.95 5.83 -32.84
CA VAL A 184 -31.99 5.67 -31.73
C VAL A 184 -32.38 4.53 -30.80
N ASP A 185 -33.67 4.33 -30.52
CA ASP A 185 -34.15 3.34 -29.53
C ASP A 185 -34.39 1.93 -30.11
N GLN A 186 -34.57 1.79 -31.43
CA GLN A 186 -34.82 0.49 -32.08
C GLN A 186 -33.84 0.24 -33.23
N HIS A 187 -32.78 -0.55 -32.95
CA HIS A 187 -31.84 -1.08 -33.94
C HIS A 187 -32.45 -2.16 -34.85
N THR A 188 -33.68 -1.96 -35.34
CA THR A 188 -34.34 -2.88 -36.28
C THR A 188 -34.04 -2.45 -37.72
N GLN A 189 -33.71 -3.37 -38.61
CA GLN A 189 -33.30 -3.08 -40.01
C GLN A 189 -34.35 -2.26 -40.80
N GLN A 190 -35.63 -2.37 -40.42
CA GLN A 190 -36.75 -1.64 -41.03
C GLN A 190 -36.80 -0.13 -40.67
N SER A 191 -36.34 0.27 -39.49
CA SER A 191 -36.29 1.70 -39.10
C SER A 191 -35.18 2.43 -39.88
N ARG A 192 -34.04 1.76 -40.11
CA ARG A 192 -32.94 2.25 -40.96
C ARG A 192 -33.37 2.48 -42.41
N THR A 193 -34.15 1.57 -43.01
CA THR A 193 -34.62 1.72 -44.41
C THR A 193 -35.62 2.85 -44.57
N ARG A 194 -36.55 3.03 -43.62
CA ARG A 194 -37.51 4.15 -43.64
C ARG A 194 -36.80 5.49 -43.49
N TYR A 195 -35.81 5.56 -42.59
CA TYR A 195 -34.98 6.74 -42.40
C TYR A 195 -34.12 7.07 -43.63
N ALA A 196 -33.57 6.06 -44.30
CA ALA A 196 -32.83 6.23 -45.56
C ALA A 196 -33.74 6.75 -46.68
N TRP A 197 -34.94 6.17 -46.85
CA TRP A 197 -35.94 6.65 -47.82
C TRP A 197 -36.41 8.07 -47.53
N PHE A 198 -36.58 8.43 -46.25
CA PHE A 198 -36.89 9.79 -45.85
C PHE A 198 -35.79 10.78 -46.25
N LYS A 199 -34.51 10.43 -46.03
CA LYS A 199 -33.36 11.24 -46.48
C LYS A 199 -33.32 11.43 -48.00
N VAL A 200 -33.55 10.35 -48.76
CA VAL A 200 -33.58 10.41 -50.23
C VAL A 200 -34.76 11.25 -50.71
N GLY A 201 -35.95 11.07 -50.12
CA GLY A 201 -37.14 11.87 -50.45
C GLY A 201 -36.93 13.36 -50.17
N LEU A 202 -36.34 13.70 -49.02
CA LEU A 202 -36.00 15.08 -48.65
C LEU A 202 -34.93 15.66 -49.59
N ALA A 203 -33.92 14.89 -49.98
CA ALA A 203 -32.89 15.33 -50.93
C ALA A 203 -33.48 15.61 -52.32
N ILE A 204 -34.35 14.73 -52.84
CA ILE A 204 -35.04 14.94 -54.12
C ILE A 204 -35.94 16.17 -54.04
N PHE A 205 -36.72 16.29 -52.96
CA PHE A 205 -37.56 17.46 -52.72
C PHE A 205 -36.73 18.75 -52.67
N ALA A 206 -35.59 18.75 -51.96
CA ALA A 206 -34.66 19.87 -51.92
C ALA A 206 -34.12 20.23 -53.31
N ILE A 207 -33.71 19.26 -54.13
CA ILE A 207 -33.23 19.52 -55.50
C ILE A 207 -34.32 20.18 -56.36
N ILE A 208 -35.55 19.68 -56.29
CA ILE A 208 -36.69 20.24 -57.03
C ILE A 208 -36.95 21.68 -56.59
N THR A 209 -37.00 21.93 -55.28
CA THR A 209 -37.21 23.29 -54.74
C THR A 209 -36.06 24.24 -55.09
N LEU A 210 -34.80 23.78 -55.08
CA LEU A 210 -33.64 24.58 -55.47
C LEU A 210 -33.73 24.98 -56.96
N GLY A 211 -34.20 24.07 -57.81
CA GLY A 211 -34.46 24.35 -59.22
C GLY A 211 -35.54 25.41 -59.44
N ILE A 212 -36.66 25.29 -58.71
CA ILE A 212 -37.77 26.26 -58.78
C ILE A 212 -37.32 27.63 -58.25
N LEU A 213 -36.58 27.68 -57.14
CA LEU A 213 -36.05 28.92 -56.58
C LEU A 213 -35.00 29.57 -57.47
N GLY A 214 -34.10 28.77 -58.06
CA GLY A 214 -33.12 29.26 -59.02
C GLY A 214 -33.78 29.91 -60.23
N TRP A 215 -34.88 29.33 -60.70
CA TRP A 215 -35.69 29.88 -61.78
C TRP A 215 -36.34 31.21 -61.39
N PHE A 216 -37.06 31.28 -60.26
CA PHE A 216 -37.73 32.52 -59.83
C PHE A 216 -36.75 33.63 -59.46
N ARG A 217 -35.58 33.29 -58.89
CA ARG A 217 -34.52 34.28 -58.62
C ARG A 217 -33.93 34.84 -59.92
N TYR A 218 -33.76 33.99 -60.93
CA TYR A 218 -33.35 34.44 -62.26
C TYR A 218 -34.41 35.38 -62.88
N GLU A 219 -35.69 35.05 -62.73
CA GLU A 219 -36.81 35.88 -63.19
C GLU A 219 -36.83 37.25 -62.49
N ALA A 220 -36.69 37.28 -61.16
CA ALA A 220 -36.64 38.50 -60.36
C ALA A 220 -35.44 39.39 -60.71
N TYR A 221 -34.25 38.79 -60.88
CA TYR A 221 -33.05 39.53 -61.30
C TYR A 221 -33.18 40.11 -62.71
N ARG A 222 -33.85 39.38 -63.62
CA ARG A 222 -34.14 39.86 -64.97
C ARG A 222 -35.09 41.06 -64.92
N THR A 223 -36.11 41.04 -64.07
CA THR A 223 -37.05 42.15 -63.92
C THR A 223 -36.42 43.37 -63.26
N ASP A 224 -35.54 43.20 -62.28
CA ASP A 224 -34.84 44.34 -61.66
C ASP A 224 -33.84 44.98 -62.62
N LYS A 225 -33.13 44.18 -63.44
CA LYS A 225 -32.31 44.73 -64.52
C LYS A 225 -33.13 45.45 -65.59
N LEU A 226 -34.34 44.98 -65.89
CA LEU A 226 -35.27 45.70 -66.77
C LEU A 226 -35.72 47.03 -66.14
N LYS A 227 -36.04 47.07 -64.84
CA LYS A 227 -36.37 48.31 -64.13
C LYS A 227 -35.20 49.29 -64.09
N GLU A 228 -33.99 48.82 -63.81
CA GLU A 228 -32.79 49.68 -63.79
C GLU A 228 -32.44 50.20 -65.20
N ALA A 229 -32.58 49.36 -66.23
CA ALA A 229 -32.40 49.77 -67.62
C ALA A 229 -33.46 50.79 -68.07
N ILE A 230 -34.72 50.59 -67.66
CA ILE A 230 -35.82 51.52 -67.95
C ILE A 230 -35.59 52.84 -67.21
N ASN A 231 -35.26 52.84 -65.92
CA ASN A 231 -34.94 54.06 -65.17
C ASN A 231 -33.74 54.81 -65.76
N LYS A 232 -32.70 54.10 -66.22
CA LYS A 232 -31.59 54.72 -66.96
C LYS A 232 -32.04 55.30 -68.30
N SER A 233 -32.93 54.61 -69.02
CA SER A 233 -33.49 55.11 -70.28
C SER A 233 -34.38 56.34 -70.08
N VAL A 234 -35.20 56.36 -69.03
CA VAL A 234 -36.04 57.51 -68.64
C VAL A 234 -35.16 58.68 -68.23
N LYS A 235 -34.09 58.45 -67.45
CA LYS A 235 -33.14 59.49 -67.07
C LYS A 235 -32.36 60.04 -68.27
N ASN A 236 -31.96 59.17 -69.21
CA ASN A 236 -31.33 59.60 -70.46
C ASN A 236 -32.30 60.35 -71.40
N LEU A 237 -33.57 59.96 -71.44
CA LEU A 237 -34.61 60.67 -72.20
C LEU A 237 -34.97 62.02 -71.56
N GLN A 238 -34.97 62.11 -70.23
CA GLN A 238 -35.11 63.39 -69.52
C GLN A 238 -33.90 64.31 -69.78
N LEU A 239 -32.68 63.76 -69.76
CA LEU A 239 -31.46 64.52 -70.08
C LEU A 239 -31.39 64.94 -71.55
N GLY A 240 -31.93 64.14 -72.47
CA GLY A 240 -32.09 64.51 -73.89
C GLY A 240 -33.25 65.48 -74.15
N ALA A 241 -34.23 65.58 -73.24
CA ALA A 241 -35.35 66.51 -73.30
C ALA A 241 -35.12 67.83 -72.55
N THR A 242 -34.02 67.95 -71.79
CA THR A 242 -33.52 69.24 -71.32
C THR A 242 -32.71 69.91 -72.42
N PRO A 243 -33.18 71.02 -73.01
CA PRO A 243 -32.46 71.68 -74.08
C PRO A 243 -31.19 72.32 -73.50
N LEU A 244 -30.02 71.90 -74.00
CA LEU A 244 -28.76 72.62 -73.81
C LEU A 244 -28.63 73.80 -74.82
N ASP A 245 -29.71 74.16 -75.52
CA ASP A 245 -29.70 75.20 -76.55
C ASP A 245 -30.94 76.12 -76.43
N PRO A 246 -30.80 77.46 -76.26
CA PRO A 246 -31.90 78.35 -75.84
C PRO A 246 -32.98 78.63 -76.89
N ASN A 247 -32.86 78.14 -78.13
CA ASN A 247 -33.71 78.56 -79.26
C ASN A 247 -34.50 77.43 -79.94
N SER A 248 -34.61 76.24 -79.34
CA SER A 248 -35.49 75.18 -79.86
C SER A 248 -36.77 75.08 -79.03
N THR A 249 -37.82 75.76 -79.49
CA THR A 249 -39.16 75.62 -78.93
C THR A 249 -39.73 74.25 -79.29
N ILE A 250 -39.59 73.30 -78.37
CA ILE A 250 -40.34 72.03 -78.42
C ILE A 250 -41.82 72.38 -78.26
N THR A 251 -42.67 71.90 -79.16
CA THR A 251 -44.11 72.20 -79.08
C THR A 251 -44.72 71.47 -77.85
N PRO A 252 -45.67 72.09 -77.12
CA PRO A 252 -46.28 71.49 -75.92
C PRO A 252 -46.91 70.11 -76.16
N GLN A 253 -47.27 69.79 -77.42
CA GLN A 253 -47.87 68.52 -77.83
C GLN A 253 -46.86 67.36 -77.86
N GLU A 254 -45.60 67.59 -78.26
CA GLU A 254 -44.58 66.52 -78.28
C GLU A 254 -44.12 66.16 -76.87
N GLN A 255 -44.07 67.14 -75.97
CA GLN A 255 -43.75 66.95 -74.56
C GLN A 255 -44.84 66.14 -73.83
N GLN A 256 -46.11 66.37 -74.17
CA GLN A 256 -47.24 65.58 -73.66
C GLN A 256 -47.26 64.15 -74.22
N ALA A 257 -46.92 63.96 -75.50
CA ALA A 257 -46.83 62.62 -76.09
C ALA A 257 -45.66 61.78 -75.51
N LEU A 258 -44.54 62.43 -75.17
CA LEU A 258 -43.43 61.79 -74.46
C LEU A 258 -43.78 61.45 -73.02
N LEU A 259 -44.45 62.36 -72.30
CA LEU A 259 -44.97 62.09 -70.95
C LEU A 259 -45.95 60.92 -70.94
N GLN A 260 -46.86 60.83 -71.92
CA GLN A 260 -47.78 59.70 -72.04
C GLN A 260 -47.07 58.38 -72.35
N LYS A 261 -46.00 58.39 -73.17
CA LYS A 261 -45.18 57.18 -73.41
C LYS A 261 -44.40 56.75 -72.17
N ILE A 262 -43.90 57.70 -71.39
CA ILE A 262 -43.23 57.46 -70.10
C ILE A 262 -44.22 56.88 -69.10
N GLU A 263 -45.42 57.47 -68.99
CA GLU A 263 -46.49 57.03 -68.11
C GLU A 263 -47.00 55.62 -68.49
N GLN A 264 -47.17 55.33 -69.78
CA GLN A 264 -47.53 53.99 -70.26
C GLN A 264 -46.43 52.94 -69.99
N GLN A 265 -45.15 53.31 -70.08
CA GLN A 265 -44.05 52.39 -69.75
C GLN A 265 -43.92 52.15 -68.25
N ILE A 266 -44.18 53.16 -67.42
CA ILE A 266 -44.25 53.03 -65.96
C ILE A 266 -45.44 52.13 -65.57
N LEU A 267 -46.62 52.35 -66.16
CA LEU A 267 -47.81 51.54 -65.91
C LEU A 267 -47.62 50.07 -66.33
N ARG A 268 -46.99 49.80 -67.48
CA ARG A 268 -46.64 48.41 -67.86
C ARG A 268 -45.65 47.78 -66.89
N SER A 269 -44.71 48.54 -66.35
CA SER A 269 -43.77 48.02 -65.36
C SER A 269 -44.45 47.70 -64.03
N ASP A 270 -45.43 48.50 -63.61
CA ASP A 270 -46.25 48.25 -62.42
C ASP A 270 -47.20 47.07 -62.62
N GLU A 271 -47.77 46.89 -63.81
CA GLU A 271 -48.64 45.77 -64.16
C GLU A 271 -47.88 44.43 -64.21
N LEU A 272 -46.65 44.41 -64.73
CA LEU A 272 -45.77 43.24 -64.64
C LEU A 272 -45.33 42.96 -63.19
N ASN A 273 -45.10 43.99 -62.38
CA ASN A 273 -44.74 43.86 -60.97
C ASN A 273 -45.91 43.27 -60.16
N LEU A 274 -47.13 43.75 -60.40
CA LEU A 274 -48.36 43.19 -59.84
C LEU A 274 -48.62 41.76 -60.33
N GLY A 275 -48.33 41.44 -61.59
CA GLY A 275 -48.52 40.11 -62.17
C GLY A 275 -47.57 39.05 -61.60
N LEU A 276 -46.32 39.41 -61.28
CA LEU A 276 -45.38 38.48 -60.65
C LEU A 276 -45.58 38.38 -59.13
N VAL A 277 -45.89 39.48 -58.43
CA VAL A 277 -46.10 39.48 -56.97
C VAL A 277 -47.43 38.82 -56.58
N ASN A 278 -48.48 38.97 -57.41
CA ASN A 278 -49.77 38.29 -57.20
C ASN A 278 -49.87 36.93 -57.90
N SER A 279 -48.82 36.44 -58.56
CA SER A 279 -48.83 35.09 -59.11
C SER A 279 -48.91 34.08 -57.96
N PRO A 280 -49.96 33.24 -57.89
CA PRO A 280 -50.08 32.22 -56.84
C PRO A 280 -48.87 31.29 -56.77
N TRP A 281 -48.16 31.11 -57.88
CA TRP A 281 -46.95 30.30 -57.99
C TRP A 281 -45.72 30.95 -57.35
N ALA A 282 -45.60 32.28 -57.38
CA ALA A 282 -44.50 32.98 -56.73
C ALA A 282 -44.65 32.91 -55.21
N LEU A 283 -45.85 33.21 -54.69
CA LEU A 283 -46.18 33.03 -53.27
C LEU A 283 -45.98 31.58 -52.81
N ALA A 284 -46.41 30.60 -53.60
CA ALA A 284 -46.19 29.19 -53.30
C ALA A 284 -44.69 28.82 -53.25
N SER A 285 -43.87 29.29 -54.21
CA SER A 285 -42.43 29.04 -54.21
C SER A 285 -41.74 29.68 -53.00
N PHE A 286 -42.18 30.85 -52.57
CA PHE A 286 -41.64 31.54 -51.39
C PHE A 286 -41.98 30.81 -50.10
N VAL A 287 -43.23 30.41 -49.91
CA VAL A 287 -43.65 29.60 -48.76
C VAL A 287 -42.93 28.25 -48.75
N LEU A 288 -42.79 27.61 -49.91
CA LEU A 288 -42.07 26.34 -50.05
C LEU A 288 -40.58 26.48 -49.71
N SER A 289 -39.95 27.60 -50.09
CA SER A 289 -38.56 27.92 -49.73
C SER A 289 -38.38 28.09 -48.23
N GLY A 290 -39.25 28.86 -47.57
CA GLY A 290 -39.21 29.04 -46.12
C GLY A 290 -39.39 27.71 -45.38
N ILE A 291 -40.34 26.88 -45.81
CA ILE A 291 -40.52 25.53 -45.24
C ILE A 291 -39.27 24.67 -45.45
N LEU A 292 -38.64 24.71 -46.63
CA LEU A 292 -37.43 23.93 -46.91
C LEU A 292 -36.25 24.38 -46.06
N PHE A 293 -36.04 25.69 -45.93
CA PHE A 293 -34.96 26.27 -45.15
C PHE A 293 -35.14 25.99 -43.66
N ALA A 294 -36.38 26.07 -43.17
CA ALA A 294 -36.76 25.67 -41.82
C ALA A 294 -36.51 24.18 -41.55
N LEU A 295 -36.84 23.30 -42.50
CA LEU A 295 -36.65 21.86 -42.37
C LEU A 295 -35.16 21.50 -42.43
N ALA A 296 -34.38 22.12 -43.32
CA ALA A 296 -32.93 21.95 -43.39
C ALA A 296 -32.22 22.45 -42.11
N GLY A 297 -32.65 23.60 -41.58
CA GLY A 297 -32.19 24.12 -40.29
C GLY A 297 -32.52 23.19 -39.13
N ALA A 298 -33.75 22.67 -39.07
CA ALA A 298 -34.17 21.73 -38.04
C ALA A 298 -33.37 20.41 -38.06
N VAL A 299 -33.13 19.83 -39.24
CA VAL A 299 -32.36 18.58 -39.37
C VAL A 299 -30.90 18.78 -39.00
N SER A 300 -30.28 19.87 -39.45
CA SER A 300 -28.87 20.15 -39.16
C SER A 300 -28.63 20.49 -37.68
N LEU A 301 -29.48 21.31 -37.05
CA LEU A 301 -29.46 21.54 -35.60
C LEU A 301 -29.89 20.31 -34.79
N GLY A 302 -30.75 19.46 -35.35
CA GLY A 302 -31.14 18.16 -34.80
C GLY A 302 -29.94 17.26 -34.62
N MET A 303 -29.11 17.12 -35.66
CA MET A 303 -27.89 16.31 -35.59
C MET A 303 -26.77 16.96 -34.77
N ALA A 304 -26.64 18.29 -34.81
CA ALA A 304 -25.53 18.99 -34.17
C ALA A 304 -25.61 19.04 -32.64
N LEU A 305 -26.80 19.32 -32.09
CA LEU A 305 -26.97 19.59 -30.66
C LEU A 305 -26.70 18.37 -29.75
N PRO A 306 -27.17 17.15 -30.07
CA PRO A 306 -26.86 15.96 -29.28
C PRO A 306 -25.36 15.64 -29.25
N VAL A 307 -24.66 15.80 -30.37
CA VAL A 307 -23.21 15.59 -30.47
C VAL A 307 -22.47 16.59 -29.58
N LEU A 308 -22.88 17.87 -29.62
CA LEU A 308 -22.26 18.93 -28.83
C LEU A 308 -22.57 18.77 -27.33
N GLN A 309 -23.80 18.39 -26.95
CA GLN A 309 -24.19 18.14 -25.57
C GLN A 309 -23.43 16.95 -24.96
N ASN A 310 -23.32 15.84 -25.70
CA ASN A 310 -22.56 14.67 -25.24
C ASN A 310 -21.08 14.99 -25.07
N PHE A 311 -20.50 15.78 -25.98
CA PHE A 311 -19.13 16.24 -25.83
C PHE A 311 -18.96 17.18 -24.63
N TRP A 312 -19.87 18.15 -24.47
CA TRP A 312 -19.84 19.07 -23.34
C TRP A 312 -19.92 18.33 -22.00
N TYR A 313 -20.83 17.37 -21.89
CA TYR A 313 -20.95 16.52 -20.71
C TYR A 313 -19.67 15.72 -20.43
N ARG A 314 -19.09 15.10 -21.47
CA ARG A 314 -17.84 14.34 -21.37
C ARG A 314 -16.67 15.23 -20.95
N TRP A 315 -16.52 16.38 -21.57
CA TRP A 315 -15.41 17.31 -21.32
C TRP A 315 -15.54 18.00 -19.95
N LEU A 316 -16.74 18.35 -19.52
CA LEU A 316 -16.96 19.06 -18.26
C LEU A 316 -17.00 18.13 -17.04
N GLN A 317 -17.61 16.95 -17.16
CA GLN A 317 -17.87 16.06 -16.01
C GLN A 317 -16.95 14.85 -15.96
N ILE A 318 -16.76 14.14 -17.08
CA ILE A 318 -16.08 12.85 -17.10
C ILE A 318 -14.56 13.03 -17.13
N ASP A 319 -14.05 13.79 -18.10
CA ASP A 319 -12.60 13.92 -18.32
C ASP A 319 -11.86 14.59 -17.13
N PRO A 320 -12.39 15.64 -16.46
CA PRO A 320 -11.75 16.22 -15.28
C PRO A 320 -11.75 15.27 -14.08
N ARG A 321 -12.82 14.48 -13.90
CA ARG A 321 -12.89 13.48 -12.83
C ARG A 321 -11.90 12.33 -13.07
N LEU A 322 -11.84 11.80 -14.30
CA LEU A 322 -10.85 10.79 -14.69
C LEU A 322 -9.42 11.30 -14.46
N TRP A 323 -9.15 12.56 -14.77
CA TRP A 323 -7.84 13.15 -14.53
C TRP A 323 -7.52 13.27 -13.03
N ARG A 324 -8.47 13.71 -12.19
CA ARG A 324 -8.29 13.74 -10.72
C ARG A 324 -8.04 12.35 -10.15
N LEU A 325 -8.80 11.35 -10.58
CA LEU A 325 -8.62 9.95 -10.16
C LEU A 325 -7.26 9.40 -10.62
N SER A 326 -6.83 9.70 -11.84
CA SER A 326 -5.50 9.29 -12.32
C SER A 326 -4.36 9.88 -11.49
N ARG A 327 -4.49 11.14 -11.04
CA ARG A 327 -3.54 11.79 -10.14
C ARG A 327 -3.55 11.15 -8.75
N ARG A 328 -4.74 10.86 -8.21
CA ARG A 328 -4.90 10.17 -6.92
C ARG A 328 -4.28 8.77 -6.97
N ARG A 329 -4.55 8.01 -8.03
CA ARG A 329 -3.94 6.70 -8.28
C ARG A 329 -2.41 6.77 -8.34
N ARG A 330 -1.84 7.75 -9.04
CA ARG A 330 -0.38 7.94 -9.07
C ARG A 330 0.21 8.21 -7.68
N LYS A 331 -0.48 8.99 -6.85
CA LYS A 331 -0.05 9.23 -5.46
C LYS A 331 -0.13 7.97 -4.61
N LEU A 332 -1.25 7.24 -4.69
CA LEU A 332 -1.46 5.97 -3.99
C LEU A 332 -0.40 4.93 -4.40
N ASN A 333 -0.09 4.81 -5.70
CA ASN A 333 0.94 3.89 -6.16
C ASN A 333 2.33 4.22 -5.60
N LYS A 334 2.68 5.50 -5.47
CA LYS A 334 3.95 5.90 -4.84
C LYS A 334 3.98 5.54 -3.36
N GLN A 335 2.90 5.82 -2.64
CA GLN A 335 2.78 5.46 -1.22
C GLN A 335 2.81 3.94 -1.01
N LEU A 336 2.21 3.19 -1.92
CA LEU A 336 2.20 1.73 -1.91
C LEU A 336 3.60 1.18 -2.16
N GLN A 337 4.34 1.71 -3.15
CA GLN A 337 5.74 1.33 -3.37
C GLN A 337 6.64 1.61 -2.16
N GLU A 338 6.43 2.74 -1.49
CA GLU A 338 7.16 3.09 -0.26
C GLU A 338 6.81 2.13 0.89
N ALA A 339 5.52 1.82 1.08
CA ALA A 339 5.06 0.88 2.09
C ALA A 339 5.49 -0.56 1.81
N ASP A 340 5.51 -0.99 0.54
CA ASP A 340 6.03 -2.31 0.13
C ASP A 340 7.53 -2.42 0.39
N LYS A 341 8.29 -1.34 0.16
CA LYS A 341 9.72 -1.30 0.48
C LYS A 341 9.95 -1.40 1.99
N GLU A 342 9.20 -0.64 2.79
CA GLU A 342 9.22 -0.70 4.25
C GLU A 342 8.88 -2.12 4.74
N LEU A 343 7.83 -2.74 4.19
CA LEU A 343 7.44 -4.11 4.51
C LEU A 343 8.54 -5.12 4.16
N ALA A 344 9.16 -5.00 2.99
CA ALA A 344 10.25 -5.87 2.59
C ALA A 344 11.46 -5.73 3.52
N GLU A 345 11.87 -4.51 3.85
CA GLU A 345 12.97 -4.25 4.80
C GLU A 345 12.68 -4.87 6.18
N GLU A 346 11.50 -4.63 6.73
CA GLU A 346 11.10 -5.16 8.04
C GLU A 346 10.98 -6.70 8.02
N THR A 347 10.50 -7.29 6.93
CA THR A 347 10.41 -8.76 6.78
C THR A 347 11.80 -9.39 6.68
N THR A 348 12.72 -8.77 5.94
CA THR A 348 14.11 -9.27 5.89
C THR A 348 14.79 -9.20 7.25
N GLN A 349 14.56 -8.15 8.05
CA GLN A 349 15.12 -8.04 9.39
C GLN A 349 14.52 -9.08 10.35
N LYS A 350 13.20 -9.34 10.24
CA LYS A 350 12.55 -10.45 10.94
C LYS A 350 13.23 -11.78 10.61
N ASP A 351 13.41 -12.09 9.34
CA ASP A 351 13.99 -13.37 8.90
C ASP A 351 15.46 -13.52 9.34
N ILE A 352 16.24 -12.44 9.31
CA ILE A 352 17.61 -12.42 9.85
C ILE A 352 17.61 -12.75 11.35
N LEU A 353 16.71 -12.15 12.13
CA LEU A 353 16.61 -12.39 13.57
C LEU A 353 16.09 -13.80 13.89
N GLU A 354 15.18 -14.35 13.09
CA GLU A 354 14.75 -15.76 13.22
C GLU A 354 15.92 -16.70 12.97
N HIS A 355 16.74 -16.43 11.95
CA HIS A 355 17.93 -17.22 11.68
C HIS A 355 19.00 -17.06 12.77
N GLU A 356 19.22 -15.85 13.30
CA GLU A 356 20.12 -15.62 14.43
C GLU A 356 19.67 -16.41 15.68
N LEU A 357 18.36 -16.46 15.95
CA LEU A 357 17.78 -17.26 17.03
C LEU A 357 17.99 -18.77 16.86
N GLN A 358 18.01 -19.26 15.62
CA GLN A 358 18.32 -20.66 15.31
C GLN A 358 19.81 -20.99 15.46
N GLN A 359 20.70 -20.02 15.24
CA GLN A 359 22.14 -20.20 15.41
C GLN A 359 22.56 -20.30 16.88
N TYR A 360 21.83 -19.66 17.80
CA TYR A 360 22.12 -19.82 19.23
C TYR A 360 21.85 -21.25 19.68
N GLN A 361 22.83 -21.84 20.38
CA GLN A 361 22.69 -23.14 21.05
C GLN A 361 21.40 -23.19 21.88
N THR A 362 20.74 -24.35 21.87
CA THR A 362 19.53 -24.51 22.67
C THR A 362 19.93 -24.56 24.14
N LEU A 363 19.14 -23.87 24.98
CA LEU A 363 19.38 -23.89 26.43
C LEU A 363 19.23 -25.31 27.00
N ASP A 364 18.47 -26.17 26.32
CA ASP A 364 18.26 -27.55 26.73
C ASP A 364 19.51 -28.41 26.49
N ASP A 365 20.24 -28.19 25.39
CA ASP A 365 21.52 -28.87 25.13
C ASP A 365 22.56 -28.50 26.19
N LEU A 366 22.69 -27.20 26.53
CA LEU A 366 23.61 -26.74 27.57
C LEU A 366 23.23 -27.28 28.97
N ARG A 367 21.94 -27.37 29.27
CA ARG A 367 21.45 -27.98 30.53
C ARG A 367 21.70 -29.48 30.58
N ALA A 368 21.54 -30.18 29.47
CA ALA A 368 21.87 -31.59 29.36
C ALA A 368 23.38 -31.81 29.57
N GLU A 369 24.23 -30.98 28.95
CA GLU A 369 25.67 -31.03 29.12
C GLU A 369 26.09 -30.76 30.57
N ARG A 370 25.52 -29.73 31.22
CA ARG A 370 25.73 -29.45 32.65
C ARG A 370 25.38 -30.66 33.53
N THR A 371 24.25 -31.31 33.23
CA THR A 371 23.77 -32.47 34.00
C THR A 371 24.69 -33.66 33.83
N LYS A 372 25.16 -33.90 32.60
CA LYS A 372 26.18 -34.91 32.31
C LYS A 372 27.47 -34.64 33.08
N MET A 373 27.99 -33.41 33.05
CA MET A 373 29.21 -33.05 33.79
C MET A 373 29.05 -33.17 35.30
N ARG A 374 27.85 -32.91 35.85
CA ARG A 374 27.57 -33.15 37.27
C ARG A 374 27.60 -34.63 37.63
N ASN A 375 27.00 -35.49 36.79
CA ASN A 375 27.04 -36.92 37.01
C ASN A 375 28.49 -37.45 36.94
N ASP A 376 29.28 -36.99 35.96
CA ASP A 376 30.70 -37.33 35.85
C ASP A 376 31.50 -36.86 37.08
N LEU A 377 31.15 -35.68 37.63
CA LEU A 377 31.78 -35.15 38.85
C LEU A 377 31.44 -36.01 40.07
N ASP A 378 30.18 -36.43 40.23
CA ASP A 378 29.73 -37.28 41.32
C ASP A 378 30.44 -38.64 41.27
N GLU A 379 30.59 -39.23 40.08
CA GLU A 379 31.37 -40.46 39.87
C GLU A 379 32.84 -40.27 40.25
N LEU A 380 33.46 -39.14 39.85
CA LEU A 380 34.84 -38.82 40.22
C LEU A 380 34.98 -38.64 41.75
N ILE A 381 34.02 -38.03 42.43
CA ILE A 381 34.03 -37.89 43.89
C ILE A 381 33.97 -39.25 44.56
N GLU A 382 33.10 -40.17 44.12
CA GLU A 382 33.05 -41.52 44.67
C GLU A 382 34.36 -42.28 44.41
N SER A 383 34.93 -42.20 43.20
CA SER A 383 36.24 -42.82 42.91
C SER A 383 37.36 -42.23 43.77
N THR A 384 37.30 -40.93 44.11
CA THR A 384 38.28 -40.27 44.97
C THR A 384 38.18 -40.78 46.40
N ARG A 385 36.96 -41.03 46.91
CA ARG A 385 36.75 -41.63 48.23
C ARG A 385 37.31 -43.04 48.30
N LEU A 386 37.13 -43.84 47.25
CA LEU A 386 37.73 -45.18 47.15
C LEU A 386 39.25 -45.09 47.14
N ALA A 387 39.82 -44.27 46.26
CA ALA A 387 41.28 -44.06 46.18
C ALA A 387 41.89 -43.53 47.48
N GLN A 388 41.19 -42.63 48.19
CA GLN A 388 41.61 -42.14 49.49
C GLN A 388 41.59 -43.26 50.54
N THR A 389 40.56 -44.12 50.50
CA THR A 389 40.47 -45.28 51.40
C THR A 389 41.61 -46.27 51.13
N ASP A 390 41.88 -46.55 49.86
CA ASP A 390 42.99 -47.41 49.42
C ASP A 390 44.35 -46.84 49.83
N SER A 391 44.56 -45.52 49.66
CA SER A 391 45.77 -44.83 50.12
C SER A 391 45.94 -44.96 51.64
N ARG A 392 44.88 -44.75 52.42
CA ARG A 392 44.93 -44.90 53.90
C ARG A 392 45.20 -46.34 54.33
N ILE A 393 44.58 -47.33 53.67
CA ILE A 393 44.85 -48.75 53.92
C ILE A 393 46.31 -49.08 53.59
N ALA A 394 46.83 -48.57 52.48
CA ALA A 394 48.19 -48.81 52.07
C ALA A 394 49.23 -48.07 52.96
N SER A 395 48.91 -46.88 53.46
CA SER A 395 49.69 -46.13 54.45
C SER A 395 49.79 -46.92 55.77
N PHE A 396 48.66 -47.44 56.25
CA PHE A 396 48.62 -48.35 57.39
C PHE A 396 49.49 -49.59 57.15
N ASN A 397 49.35 -50.25 55.99
CA ASN A 397 50.14 -51.42 55.66
C ASN A 397 51.65 -51.09 55.54
N ASP A 398 52.05 -49.92 55.02
CA ASP A 398 53.47 -49.53 54.91
C ASP A 398 54.08 -49.27 56.28
N GLY A 399 53.34 -48.58 57.15
CA GLY A 399 53.67 -48.48 58.56
C GLY A 399 53.89 -49.86 59.16
N TYR A 400 52.92 -50.75 58.95
CA TYR A 400 52.95 -52.13 59.43
C TYR A 400 54.22 -52.88 59.01
N ALA A 401 54.56 -52.89 57.72
CA ALA A 401 55.75 -53.57 57.22
C ALA A 401 57.05 -52.99 57.81
N LYS A 402 57.14 -51.65 57.95
CA LYS A 402 58.29 -51.01 58.59
C LYS A 402 58.37 -51.32 60.09
N GLY A 403 57.24 -51.48 60.75
CA GLY A 403 57.15 -51.90 62.15
C GLY A 403 57.62 -53.34 62.34
N GLU A 404 57.23 -54.23 61.45
CA GLU A 404 57.69 -55.63 61.43
C GLU A 404 59.21 -55.71 61.25
N ILE A 405 59.77 -54.99 60.28
CA ILE A 405 61.23 -54.90 60.07
C ILE A 405 61.93 -54.34 61.31
N ALA A 406 61.37 -53.27 61.92
CA ALA A 406 61.93 -52.70 63.13
C ALA A 406 61.92 -53.68 64.31
N ARG A 407 60.88 -54.50 64.44
CA ARG A 407 60.80 -55.57 65.43
C ARG A 407 61.85 -56.64 65.21
N GLU A 408 62.08 -57.06 63.97
CA GLU A 408 63.13 -58.04 63.63
C GLU A 408 64.55 -57.52 63.91
N MET A 409 64.75 -56.20 63.87
CA MET A 409 66.05 -55.56 64.16
C MET A 409 66.27 -55.19 65.63
N MET A 410 65.24 -55.20 66.47
CA MET A 410 65.34 -54.86 67.90
C MET A 410 65.76 -56.07 68.75
N ASN A 411 66.64 -55.84 69.72
CA ASN A 411 66.94 -56.84 70.75
C ASN A 411 65.80 -56.96 71.79
N GLU A 412 65.72 -58.08 72.50
CA GLU A 412 64.65 -58.36 73.49
C GLU A 412 64.57 -57.28 74.61
N GLU A 413 65.69 -56.68 74.99
CA GLU A 413 65.75 -55.55 75.93
C GLU A 413 65.20 -54.22 75.33
N GLU A 414 65.39 -53.99 74.04
CA GLU A 414 64.91 -52.79 73.33
C GLU A 414 63.40 -52.89 73.07
N PHE A 415 62.92 -54.09 72.74
CA PHE A 415 61.50 -54.36 72.55
C PHE A 415 60.70 -54.19 73.86
N THR A 416 61.26 -54.65 75.00
CA THR A 416 60.64 -54.47 76.32
C THR A 416 60.61 -52.99 76.73
N GLN A 417 61.65 -52.22 76.43
CA GLN A 417 61.64 -50.76 76.63
C GLN A 417 60.61 -50.06 75.75
N PHE A 418 60.51 -50.41 74.47
CA PHE A 418 59.51 -49.88 73.54
C PHE A 418 58.08 -50.15 74.04
N ARG A 419 57.78 -51.40 74.40
CA ARG A 419 56.48 -51.81 74.96
C ARG A 419 56.14 -51.04 76.24
N ASN A 420 57.10 -50.86 77.13
CA ASN A 420 56.91 -50.11 78.37
C ASN A 420 56.71 -48.60 78.11
N SER A 421 57.38 -48.03 77.10
CA SER A 421 57.19 -46.63 76.70
C SER A 421 55.80 -46.35 76.11
N MET A 422 55.23 -47.36 75.44
CA MET A 422 53.91 -47.27 74.82
C MET A 422 52.78 -47.46 75.85
N LEU A 423 53.02 -48.27 76.89
CA LEU A 423 52.09 -48.51 78.01
C LEU A 423 52.21 -47.49 79.16
N ASN A 424 53.15 -46.55 79.09
CA ASN A 424 53.28 -45.51 80.10
C ASN A 424 52.03 -44.61 80.14
N THR A 425 51.48 -44.42 81.35
CA THR A 425 50.22 -43.73 81.64
C THR A 425 50.16 -42.29 81.11
N HIS A 426 51.33 -41.63 80.95
CA HIS A 426 51.43 -40.29 80.37
C HIS A 426 51.15 -40.27 78.85
N ASN A 427 51.60 -41.28 78.10
CA ASN A 427 51.36 -41.40 76.66
C ASN A 427 49.91 -41.82 76.35
N LEU A 428 49.30 -42.70 77.16
CA LEU A 428 47.89 -43.04 77.05
C LEU A 428 46.97 -41.82 77.29
N ALA A 429 47.31 -40.95 78.24
CA ALA A 429 46.56 -39.72 78.50
C ALA A 429 46.66 -38.70 77.36
N VAL A 430 47.83 -38.53 76.76
CA VAL A 430 48.06 -37.62 75.60
C VAL A 430 47.41 -38.17 74.32
N LYS A 431 47.37 -39.50 74.14
CA LYS A 431 46.69 -40.15 73.00
C LYS A 431 45.16 -40.10 73.15
N ALA A 432 44.65 -40.17 74.38
CA ALA A 432 43.23 -39.98 74.67
C ALA A 432 42.78 -38.52 74.46
N SER A 433 43.61 -37.53 74.84
CA SER A 433 43.29 -36.11 74.61
C SER A 433 43.34 -35.70 73.14
N SER A 434 44.27 -36.26 72.35
CA SER A 434 44.37 -35.98 70.91
C SER A 434 43.31 -36.70 70.05
N SER A 435 42.74 -37.80 70.53
CA SER A 435 41.62 -38.50 69.86
C SER A 435 40.27 -37.80 70.08
N ALA A 436 40.10 -37.09 71.21
CA ALA A 436 38.89 -36.31 71.49
C ALA A 436 38.74 -35.07 70.60
N ASP A 437 39.83 -34.50 70.10
CA ASP A 437 39.80 -33.35 69.17
C ASP A 437 39.46 -33.73 67.72
N ARG A 438 39.59 -35.01 67.33
CA ARG A 438 39.35 -35.47 65.95
C ARG A 438 37.89 -35.80 65.63
N SER A 439 37.02 -35.97 66.63
CA SER A 439 35.60 -36.22 66.39
C SER A 439 34.77 -34.95 66.10
N MET A 440 35.41 -33.78 65.92
CA MET A 440 34.71 -32.50 65.75
C MET A 440 35.05 -31.71 64.48
N ASN A 441 35.73 -32.30 63.49
CA ASN A 441 36.12 -31.56 62.28
C ASN A 441 35.76 -32.27 60.97
N TYR A 442 34.49 -32.65 60.84
CA TYR A 442 33.83 -32.75 59.53
C TYR A 442 33.02 -31.47 59.36
N GLY A 443 33.66 -30.41 58.83
CA GLY A 443 33.01 -29.11 58.76
C GLY A 443 33.87 -27.99 58.21
N ASN A 444 34.08 -28.04 56.89
CA ASN A 444 34.21 -26.87 56.02
C ASN A 444 35.54 -26.11 56.05
N GLY A 445 36.27 -26.25 54.94
CA GLY A 445 37.36 -25.38 54.59
C GLY A 445 36.88 -24.02 54.09
N ASN A 446 37.58 -22.99 54.55
CA ASN A 446 37.99 -21.80 53.84
C ASN A 446 37.27 -20.47 54.15
N ASN A 447 38.13 -19.54 54.59
CA ASN A 447 38.12 -18.09 54.47
C ASN A 447 37.10 -17.22 55.25
N GLY A 448 37.68 -16.27 55.97
CA GLY A 448 37.16 -14.91 56.01
C GLY A 448 36.65 -14.46 57.38
N ASN A 449 37.47 -13.64 58.04
CA ASN A 449 37.08 -12.55 58.94
C ASN A 449 35.56 -12.26 59.01
N GLY A 450 34.95 -12.43 60.18
CA GLY A 450 33.57 -11.99 60.39
C GLY A 450 33.00 -12.39 61.75
N LYS A 451 32.73 -11.39 62.59
CA LYS A 451 32.02 -11.49 63.87
C LYS A 451 30.82 -12.45 63.78
N ARG A 452 30.78 -13.49 64.62
CA ARG A 452 29.59 -14.31 64.83
C ARG A 452 28.55 -13.49 65.60
N THR A 453 27.50 -13.05 64.91
CA THR A 453 26.26 -12.60 65.54
C THR A 453 25.51 -13.81 66.09
N ASN A 454 25.01 -13.64 67.31
CA ASN A 454 24.29 -14.65 68.07
C ASN A 454 22.86 -14.78 67.48
N GLY A 455 22.70 -15.61 66.45
CA GLY A 455 21.41 -15.94 65.85
C GLY A 455 20.71 -17.05 66.64
N LEU A 456 19.45 -16.82 67.02
CA LEU A 456 18.63 -17.78 67.74
C LEU A 456 18.48 -19.09 66.95
N ARG A 457 18.52 -20.22 67.65
CA ARG A 457 18.41 -21.56 67.05
C ARG A 457 17.02 -21.78 66.42
N PRO A 458 16.87 -22.66 65.41
CA PRO A 458 15.63 -22.82 64.64
C PRO A 458 14.36 -23.05 65.49
N HIS A 459 14.46 -23.78 66.60
CA HIS A 459 13.32 -24.00 67.51
C HIS A 459 12.91 -22.74 68.30
N GLN A 460 13.85 -21.83 68.54
CA GLN A 460 13.58 -20.53 69.19
C GLN A 460 12.96 -19.53 68.20
N MET A 461 13.27 -19.66 66.91
CA MET A 461 12.66 -18.86 65.84
C MET A 461 11.18 -19.23 65.64
N ILE A 462 10.84 -20.52 65.71
CA ILE A 462 9.45 -21.00 65.65
C ILE A 462 8.66 -20.50 66.87
N ARG A 463 9.25 -20.55 68.07
CA ARG A 463 8.59 -20.04 69.29
C ARG A 463 8.34 -18.53 69.23
N LYS A 464 9.27 -17.77 68.64
CA LYS A 464 9.14 -16.32 68.43
C LYS A 464 8.09 -15.97 67.37
N MET A 465 8.00 -16.71 66.26
CA MET A 465 6.95 -16.51 65.27
C MET A 465 5.55 -16.82 65.80
N ILE A 466 5.42 -17.80 66.71
CA ILE A 466 4.15 -18.14 67.35
C ILE A 466 3.73 -17.06 68.37
N THR A 467 4.68 -16.49 69.12
CA THR A 467 4.37 -15.39 70.06
C THR A 467 4.10 -14.06 69.36
N ASP A 468 4.84 -13.71 68.31
CA ASP A 468 4.66 -12.44 67.59
C ASP A 468 3.40 -12.45 66.69
N GLY A 469 2.87 -13.63 66.34
CA GLY A 469 1.64 -13.78 65.55
C GLY A 469 0.33 -13.67 66.35
N LEU A 470 0.39 -13.67 67.69
CA LEU A 470 -0.79 -13.61 68.57
C LEU A 470 -1.10 -12.21 69.12
N ASP A 471 -0.16 -11.26 69.00
CA ASP A 471 -0.31 -9.88 69.51
C ASP A 471 -0.71 -8.86 68.43
N GLY A 472 -1.09 -9.33 67.22
CA GLY A 472 -1.36 -8.49 66.04
C GLY A 472 -2.83 -8.19 65.70
N GLU A 473 -3.79 -8.53 66.56
CA GLU A 473 -5.20 -8.14 66.40
C GLU A 473 -5.65 -7.23 67.54
N LYS A 474 -5.26 -5.95 67.46
CA LYS A 474 -5.90 -4.79 68.10
C LYS A 474 -5.18 -3.52 67.62
N GLU A 475 -5.63 -3.00 66.48
CA GLU A 475 -5.96 -1.59 66.19
C GLU A 475 -6.28 -1.41 64.70
#